data_AF-A0A658NM01-F1
#
_entry.id   AF-A0A658NM01-F1
#
_cell.length_a   1.000
_cell.length_b   1.000
_cell.length_c   1.000
_cell.angle_alpha   90.00
_cell.angle_beta   90.00
_cell.angle_gamma   90.00
#
_symmetry.space_group_name_H-M   'P 1'
#
loop_
_entity.id
_entity.type
_entity.pdbx_description
1 polymer ?
#
loop_
_entity_poly.entity_id
_entity_poly.type
_entity_poly.pdbx_seq_one_letter_code
_entity_poly.pdbx_strand_id
1 'polypeptide(L)' 'VAGRFGNPGQTDYAAANNLLCSIASGMRRTRPDTRGIALDWTAWAGIGMARRGSIPKIMEALGVQMLPPEAGIAWIRREL' A
#
# COMPACT_ATOMS: atom_id res chain seq x y z
N VAL A 1 -2.94 1.24 -2.03
CA VAL A 1 -3.86 2.00 -2.91
C VAL A 1 -3.74 1.65 -4.39
N ALA A 2 -2.53 1.49 -4.95
CA ALA A 2 -2.36 1.24 -6.39
C ALA A 2 -3.02 -0.07 -6.87
N GLY A 3 -3.02 -1.14 -6.06
CA GLY A 3 -3.71 -2.38 -6.42
C GLY A 3 -5.24 -2.23 -6.45
N ARG A 4 -5.80 -1.38 -5.59
CA ARG A 4 -7.25 -1.16 -5.47
C ARG A 4 -7.83 -0.21 -6.52
N PHE A 5 -7.09 0.86 -6.85
CA PHE A 5 -7.58 1.96 -7.70
C PHE A 5 -6.83 2.09 -9.03
N GLY A 6 -5.73 1.35 -9.20
CA GLY A 6 -4.79 1.56 -10.30
C GLY A 6 -3.87 2.75 -10.06
N ASN A 7 -2.78 2.80 -10.82
CA ASN A 7 -1.92 3.97 -10.92
C ASN A 7 -1.30 4.01 -12.34
N PRO A 8 -1.44 5.11 -13.11
CA PRO A 8 -0.88 5.19 -14.46
C PRO A 8 0.61 4.85 -14.51
N GLY A 9 1.00 4.03 -15.48
CA GLY A 9 2.38 3.56 -15.63
C GLY A 9 2.82 2.46 -14.66
N GLN A 10 1.89 1.92 -13.85
CA GLN A 10 2.17 0.89 -12.84
C GLN A 10 1.25 -0.33 -12.95
N THR A 11 0.93 -0.78 -14.17
CA THR A 11 -0.01 -1.88 -14.42
C THR A 11 0.41 -3.19 -13.74
N ASP A 12 1.67 -3.57 -13.91
CA ASP A 12 2.27 -4.76 -13.30
C ASP A 12 2.28 -4.68 -11.76
N TYR A 13 2.68 -3.53 -11.22
CA TYR A 13 2.69 -3.25 -9.80
C TYR A 13 1.28 -3.28 -9.21
N ALA A 14 0.29 -2.68 -9.87
CA ALA A 14 -1.10 -2.70 -9.43
C ALA A 14 -1.66 -4.13 -9.44
N ALA A 15 -1.41 -4.91 -10.51
CA ALA A 15 -1.84 -6.30 -10.60
C ALA A 15 -1.25 -7.16 -9.47
N ALA A 16 0.05 -7.02 -9.19
CA ALA A 16 0.71 -7.73 -8.11
C ALA A 16 0.12 -7.39 -6.73
N ASN A 17 -0.12 -6.10 -6.44
CA ASN A 17 -0.71 -5.69 -5.16
C ASN A 17 -2.16 -6.18 -4.99
N ASN A 18 -2.96 -6.15 -6.06
CA ASN A 18 -4.33 -6.70 -6.04
C ASN A 18 -4.33 -8.22 -5.81
N LEU A 19 -3.36 -8.94 -6.39
CA LEU A 19 -3.21 -10.37 -6.17
C LEU A 19 -2.93 -10.68 -4.68
N LEU A 20 -2.05 -9.93 -4.02
CA LEU A 20 -1.78 -10.11 -2.59
C LEU A 20 -3.04 -9.94 -1.73
N CYS A 21 -3.85 -8.91 -2.02
CA CYS A 21 -5.14 -8.70 -1.34
C CYS A 21 -6.11 -9.86 -1.60
N SER A 22 -6.14 -10.37 -2.83
CA SER A 22 -7.01 -11.50 -3.22
C SER A 22 -6.60 -12.79 -2.52
N ILE A 23 -5.30 -13.06 -2.40
CA ILE A 23 -4.74 -14.20 -1.66
C ILE A 23 -5.13 -14.11 -0.18
N ALA A 24 -4.88 -12.97 0.46
CA ALA A 24 -5.23 -12.76 1.87
C ALA A 24 -6.74 -12.93 2.11
N SER A 25 -7.59 -12.40 1.22
CA SER A 25 -9.05 -12.59 1.27
C SER A 25 -9.46 -14.06 1.13
N GLY A 26 -8.76 -14.81 0.27
CA GLY A 26 -8.98 -16.23 0.03
C GLY A 26 -8.57 -17.14 1.20
N MET A 27 -7.66 -16.69 2.08
CA MET A 27 -7.21 -17.48 3.23
C MET A 27 -8.34 -17.87 4.17
N ARG A 28 -9.41 -17.06 4.30
CA ARG A 28 -10.60 -17.44 5.07
C ARG A 28 -11.21 -18.79 4.63
N ARG A 29 -11.04 -19.17 3.36
CA ARG A 29 -11.50 -20.46 2.82
C ARG A 29 -10.39 -21.50 2.78
N THR A 30 -9.18 -21.11 2.37
CA THR A 30 -8.08 -22.06 2.10
C THR A 30 -7.21 -22.36 3.31
N ARG A 31 -7.22 -21.49 4.33
CA ARG A 31 -6.44 -21.58 5.57
C ARG A 31 -7.23 -20.95 6.74
N PRO A 32 -8.35 -21.56 7.17
CA PRO A 32 -9.27 -20.96 8.14
C PRO A 32 -8.62 -20.63 9.49
N ASP A 33 -7.56 -21.35 9.88
CA ASP A 33 -6.84 -21.11 11.13
C ASP A 33 -5.74 -20.02 11.01
N THR A 34 -5.59 -19.41 9.83
CA THR A 34 -4.60 -18.35 9.57
C THR A 34 -5.28 -16.99 9.46
N ARG A 35 -4.85 -16.04 10.31
CA ARG A 35 -5.24 -14.63 10.16
C ARG A 35 -4.41 -13.95 9.07
N GLY A 36 -5.00 -13.73 7.90
CA GLY A 36 -4.41 -12.95 6.82
C GLY A 36 -4.85 -11.49 6.87
N ILE A 37 -3.90 -10.56 6.83
CA ILE A 37 -4.15 -9.11 6.73
C ILE A 37 -3.38 -8.58 5.51
N ALA A 38 -4.06 -7.85 4.64
CA ALA A 38 -3.45 -7.11 3.54
C ALA A 38 -3.80 -5.63 3.68
N LEU A 39 -2.79 -4.76 3.57
CA LEU A 39 -2.94 -3.32 3.71
C LEU A 39 -2.48 -2.61 2.45
N ASP A 40 -3.40 -1.81 1.91
CA ASP A 40 -3.20 -1.07 0.68
C ASP A 40 -2.62 0.32 0.98
N TRP A 41 -1.32 0.40 1.26
CA TRP A 41 -0.67 1.67 1.63
C TRP A 41 -0.74 2.76 0.54
N THR A 42 -0.76 4.01 0.99
CA THR A 42 -0.42 5.19 0.17
C THR A 42 1.11 5.44 0.18
N ALA A 43 1.58 6.47 -0.51
CA ALA A 43 2.99 6.85 -0.52
C ALA A 43 3.46 7.28 0.89
N TRP A 44 4.57 6.73 1.35
CA TRP A 44 5.17 7.06 2.65
C TRP A 44 6.08 8.29 2.53
N ALA A 45 5.95 9.22 3.46
CA ALA A 45 6.79 10.42 3.52
C ALA A 45 8.19 10.07 4.03
N GLY A 46 9.23 10.59 3.37
CA GLY A 46 10.61 10.56 3.87
C GLY A 46 11.31 9.20 3.86
N ILE A 47 10.61 8.09 3.63
CA ILE A 47 11.16 6.73 3.68
C ILE A 47 10.69 5.86 2.50
N GLY A 48 11.35 4.71 2.32
CA GLY A 48 10.94 3.69 1.37
C GLY A 48 11.02 4.13 -0.11
N MET A 49 10.18 3.51 -0.94
CA MET A 49 10.21 3.68 -2.40
C MET A 49 9.86 5.10 -2.85
N ALA A 50 8.99 5.80 -2.10
CA ALA A 50 8.53 7.14 -2.45
C ALA A 50 9.57 8.25 -2.22
N ARG A 51 10.68 7.96 -1.53
CA ARG A 51 11.81 8.90 -1.36
C ARG A 51 12.68 9.03 -2.61
N ARG A 52 12.57 8.09 -3.56
CA ARG A 52 13.53 7.99 -4.67
C ARG A 52 13.18 8.95 -5.82
N GLY A 53 14.21 9.57 -6.38
CA GLY A 53 14.11 10.35 -7.61
C GLY A 53 13.19 11.57 -7.48
N SER A 54 12.36 11.80 -8.50
CA SER A 54 11.44 12.93 -8.59
C SER A 54 10.09 12.70 -7.88
N ILE A 55 9.85 11.52 -7.31
CA ILE A 55 8.55 11.15 -6.72
C ILE A 55 8.09 12.14 -5.64
N PRO A 56 8.92 12.58 -4.67
CA PRO A 56 8.47 13.54 -3.66
C PRO A 56 7.96 14.86 -4.26
N LYS A 57 8.67 15.39 -5.26
CA LYS A 57 8.31 16.64 -5.94
C LYS A 57 7.03 16.49 -6.78
N ILE A 58 6.84 15.36 -7.43
CA ILE A 58 5.62 15.07 -8.19
C ILE A 58 4.42 14.96 -7.25
N MET A 59 4.57 14.26 -6.12
CA MET A 59 3.49 14.12 -5.14
C MET A 59 3.10 15.46 -4.51
N GLU A 60 4.10 16.29 -4.17
CA GLU A 60 3.89 17.66 -3.70
C GLU A 60 3.15 18.52 -4.75
N ALA A 61 3.59 18.49 -6.01
CA ALA A 61 2.94 19.24 -7.09
C ALA A 61 1.50 18.79 -7.38
N LEU A 62 1.18 17.51 -7.15
CA LEU A 62 -0.17 16.96 -7.29
C LEU A 62 -1.04 17.17 -6.03
N GLY A 63 -0.53 17.81 -4.98
CA GLY A 63 -1.25 17.99 -3.71
C GLY A 63 -1.53 16.69 -2.97
N VAL A 64 -0.81 15.61 -3.29
CA VAL A 64 -0.99 14.30 -2.67
C VAL A 64 -0.29 14.28 -1.32
N GLN A 65 -1.07 14.21 -0.25
CA GLN A 65 -0.52 14.06 1.09
C GLN A 65 0.10 12.67 1.27
N MET A 66 1.41 12.63 1.46
CA MET A 66 2.14 11.42 1.80
C MET A 66 1.91 11.06 3.27
N LEU A 67 1.91 9.77 3.58
CA LEU A 67 1.71 9.23 4.92
C LEU A 67 2.97 9.40 5.78
N PRO A 68 2.91 10.16 6.90
CA PRO A 68 4.00 10.22 7.86
C PRO A 68 4.25 8.84 8.48
N PRO A 69 5.52 8.43 8.68
CA PRO A 69 5.80 7.10 9.22
C PRO A 69 5.15 6.80 10.57
N GLU A 70 5.11 7.79 11.46
CA GLU A 70 4.56 7.66 12.81
C GLU A 70 3.05 7.35 12.76
N ALA A 71 2.34 7.98 11.82
CA ALA A 71 0.92 7.71 11.58
C ALA A 71 0.73 6.29 11.01
N GLY A 72 1.53 5.89 10.01
CA GLY A 72 1.45 4.56 9.41
C GLY A 72 1.72 3.44 10.41
N ILE A 73 2.72 3.62 11.29
CA ILE A 73 3.06 2.68 12.36
C ILE A 73 1.91 2.55 13.36
N ALA A 74 1.27 3.66 13.76
CA ALA A 74 0.13 3.63 14.65
C ALA A 74 -1.06 2.87 14.03
N TRP A 75 -1.31 3.04 12.72
CA TRP A 75 -2.38 2.34 12.00
C TRP A 75 -2.15 0.83 11.95
N ILE A 76 -0.98 0.35 11.49
CA ILE A 76 -0.72 -1.10 11.44
C ILE A 76 -0.80 -1.74 12.82
N ARG A 77 -0.33 -1.05 13.88
CA ARG A 77 -0.39 -1.57 15.25
C ARG A 77 -1.82 -1.81 15.73
N ARG A 78 -2.80 -1.05 15.25
CA ARG A 78 -4.22 -1.25 15.58
C ARG A 78 -4.82 -2.45 14.85
N GLU A 79 -4.35 -2.73 13.65
CA GLU A 79 -4.86 -3.81 12.81
C GLU A 79 -4.28 -5.19 13.16
N LEU A 80 -3.18 -5.22 13.91
CA LEU A 80 -2.56 -6.43 14.46
C LEU A 80 -3.17 -6.75 15.83
#